data_AF-A0A816NPG3-F1
#
_entry.id   AF-A0A816NPG3-F1
#
_cell.length_a   1.000
_cell.length_b   1.000
_cell.length_c   1.000
_cell.angle_alpha   90.00
_cell.angle_beta   90.00
_cell.angle_gamma   90.00
#
_symmetry.space_group_name_H-M   'P 1'
#
loop_
_entity.id
_entity.type
_entity.pdbx_description
1 polymer ?
#
loop_
_entity_poly.entity_id
_entity_poly.type
_entity_poly.pdbx_seq_one_letter_code
_entity_poly.pdbx_strand_id
1 'polypeptide(L)'
;MTISTLSVIFVISVFQCFWAKASDISECCASMNSTDNFNLNFLVNSKKGYEKCRWYFLKYKQSEWENWWFSNIEQFQNNVRELLGDAENVKKAVLTLERLKELQTFGRNRTRSEKQGADKLLSRMFYRLECINPLTKVVVQVAEVSQVIEPLVGLLRDPFTICRRNNSLSTFVVYEGAELQSKRFLLLSIAAPFYIHWLLQNEENTLKNSIQSSRLYKNLLPWMYEREKVNFSDAKSPLDRSNKLNILIDLGSSYFRHRDADNNSAAGLWFYEQYKRFGIQFNRIIAFEKAPLDPRTAWDQLPEDVFPYYTLINVGCETSGKFSPWVILKRIAKLHDHVVVKLDLGVPSIEGPLIHQLLNDSSVNSLIDEVFFEHRITVREMQAY
;
A
#
# COMPACT_ATOMS: atom_id res chain seq x y z
N MET A 1 -3.60 7.41 32.48
CA MET A 1 -4.72 7.92 31.69
C MET A 1 -4.42 7.60 30.23
N THR A 2 -4.95 6.50 29.72
CA THR A 2 -4.74 6.01 28.36
C THR A 2 -5.84 6.54 27.45
N ILE A 3 -5.47 6.91 26.22
CA ILE A 3 -6.39 7.47 25.22
C ILE A 3 -6.41 6.51 24.03
N SER A 4 -7.45 5.68 23.91
CA SER A 4 -7.65 4.89 22.70
C SER A 4 -7.99 5.83 21.55
N THR A 5 -7.20 5.78 20.49
CA THR A 5 -7.37 6.57 19.27
C THR A 5 -7.83 5.67 18.14
N LEU A 6 -8.75 6.15 17.31
CA LEU A 6 -9.20 5.46 16.10
C LEU A 6 -8.30 5.81 14.92
N SER A 7 -7.90 4.80 14.18
CA SER A 7 -7.03 4.91 13.01
C SER A 7 -7.82 5.24 11.74
N VAL A 8 -7.75 6.47 11.24
CA VAL A 8 -8.10 6.74 9.83
C VAL A 8 -6.94 6.25 8.99
N ILE A 9 -7.13 5.05 8.44
CA ILE A 9 -6.23 4.40 7.49
C ILE A 9 -6.37 5.09 6.13
N PHE A 10 -5.84 6.31 6.09
CA PHE A 10 -5.96 7.32 5.05
C PHE A 10 -5.07 6.97 3.83
N VAL A 11 -5.06 7.76 2.75
CA VAL A 11 -4.15 7.57 1.58
C VAL A 11 -3.96 8.93 0.85
N ILE A 12 -2.72 9.50 0.85
CA ILE A 12 -2.32 10.89 0.40
C ILE A 12 -0.86 11.09 -0.07
N SER A 13 0.09 10.20 0.25
CA SER A 13 1.54 10.20 -0.07
C SER A 13 2.05 10.60 -1.46
N VAL A 14 1.19 10.65 -2.49
CA VAL A 14 1.47 10.07 -3.82
C VAL A 14 1.16 8.53 -3.92
N PHE A 15 0.36 7.79 -3.11
CA PHE A 15 -0.70 8.00 -2.07
C PHE A 15 -0.61 6.87 -0.92
N GLN A 16 -1.39 6.84 0.22
CA GLN A 16 -0.98 6.30 1.60
C GLN A 16 -1.19 4.82 2.18
N CYS A 17 -1.95 4.56 3.27
CA CYS A 17 -1.60 3.65 4.43
C CYS A 17 -2.55 2.44 4.76
N PHE A 18 -2.49 1.52 5.78
CA PHE A 18 -1.88 1.27 7.15
C PHE A 18 -2.73 1.51 8.46
N TRP A 19 -2.91 0.66 9.52
CA TRP A 19 -2.84 -0.84 9.71
C TRP A 19 -3.30 -1.42 11.13
N ALA A 20 -4.52 -1.97 11.37
CA ALA A 20 -4.98 -2.58 12.67
C ALA A 20 -6.01 -3.78 12.54
N LYS A 21 -6.35 -4.73 13.47
CA LYS A 21 -5.92 -5.30 14.82
C LYS A 21 -6.70 -6.64 15.09
N ALA A 22 -6.12 -7.81 15.51
CA ALA A 22 -6.83 -9.12 15.82
C ALA A 22 -5.96 -10.30 16.37
N SER A 23 -6.60 -11.32 16.99
CA SER A 23 -6.08 -12.68 17.32
C SER A 23 -6.61 -13.82 16.40
N ASP A 24 -6.13 -15.06 16.63
CA ASP A 24 -6.54 -16.36 16.04
C ASP A 24 -6.64 -16.46 14.50
N ILE A 25 -5.55 -16.91 13.84
CA ILE A 25 -5.55 -17.22 12.40
C ILE A 25 -4.59 -18.38 12.08
N SER A 26 -4.99 -19.63 12.36
CA SER A 26 -4.21 -20.83 11.98
C SER A 26 -4.69 -21.48 10.67
N GLU A 27 -5.99 -21.45 10.36
CA GLU A 27 -6.57 -22.30 9.30
C GLU A 27 -6.49 -21.72 7.89
N CYS A 28 -6.60 -20.39 7.69
CA CYS A 28 -6.60 -19.79 6.35
C CYS A 28 -5.29 -19.96 5.56
N CYS A 29 -4.16 -20.24 6.22
CA CYS A 29 -2.88 -20.44 5.53
C CYS A 29 -2.73 -21.84 4.93
N ALA A 30 -3.49 -22.84 5.42
CA ALA A 30 -3.36 -24.23 4.97
C ALA A 30 -3.81 -24.44 3.50
N SER A 31 -4.75 -23.62 3.00
CA SER A 31 -5.31 -23.74 1.65
C SER A 31 -4.48 -23.04 0.55
N MET A 32 -3.41 -22.32 0.91
CA MET A 32 -2.46 -21.72 -0.04
C MET A 32 -1.16 -22.53 -0.23
N ASN A 33 -1.16 -23.81 0.16
CA ASN A 33 -0.08 -24.77 -0.12
C ASN A 33 -0.09 -25.29 -1.58
N SER A 34 -0.60 -24.52 -2.56
CA SER A 34 -0.36 -24.83 -3.96
C SER A 34 1.08 -24.44 -4.32
N THR A 35 1.89 -25.41 -4.75
CA THR A 35 3.26 -25.17 -5.21
C THR A 35 3.27 -24.59 -6.63
N ASP A 36 2.55 -23.49 -6.82
CA ASP A 36 2.51 -22.71 -8.06
C ASP A 36 3.84 -21.98 -8.25
N ASN A 37 4.84 -22.74 -8.70
CA ASN A 37 6.17 -22.26 -9.04
C ASN A 37 6.07 -21.18 -10.13
N PHE A 38 5.95 -19.92 -9.70
CA PHE A 38 5.61 -18.79 -10.55
C PHE A 38 6.78 -18.46 -11.50
N ASN A 39 6.76 -19.08 -12.67
CA ASN A 39 7.88 -19.13 -13.60
C ASN A 39 8.07 -17.79 -14.34
N LEU A 40 8.71 -16.83 -13.67
CA LEU A 40 8.99 -15.46 -14.14
C LEU A 40 9.72 -15.36 -15.49
N ASN A 41 10.26 -16.47 -16.01
CA ASN A 41 10.94 -16.55 -17.30
C ASN A 41 10.05 -16.18 -18.51
N PHE A 42 8.72 -16.06 -18.35
CA PHE A 42 7.82 -15.63 -19.42
C PHE A 42 7.89 -14.12 -19.77
N LEU A 43 8.58 -13.30 -18.97
CA LEU A 43 8.67 -11.84 -19.14
C LEU A 43 9.96 -11.40 -19.87
N VAL A 44 10.23 -11.93 -21.07
CA VAL A 44 11.42 -11.55 -21.85
C VAL A 44 11.10 -11.32 -23.33
N ASN A 45 11.39 -10.10 -23.80
CA ASN A 45 11.37 -9.55 -25.19
C ASN A 45 10.30 -8.48 -25.47
N SER A 46 10.48 -7.28 -24.92
CA SER A 46 9.91 -6.02 -25.43
C SER A 46 10.56 -5.63 -26.78
N LYS A 47 10.34 -6.43 -27.82
CA LYS A 47 10.94 -6.20 -29.15
C LYS A 47 10.36 -4.93 -29.81
N LYS A 48 11.15 -3.84 -29.71
CA LYS A 48 10.99 -2.52 -30.35
C LYS A 48 9.86 -1.67 -29.77
N GLY A 49 10.15 -0.39 -29.50
CA GLY A 49 9.14 0.59 -29.08
C GLY A 49 9.74 1.82 -28.40
N TYR A 50 10.11 1.67 -27.13
CA TYR A 50 10.47 2.77 -26.23
C TYR A 50 11.72 2.45 -25.42
N GLU A 51 12.56 3.47 -25.18
CA GLU A 51 13.85 3.31 -24.49
C GLU A 51 13.72 3.36 -22.96
N LYS A 52 12.83 4.22 -22.45
CA LYS A 52 12.52 4.37 -21.02
C LYS A 52 11.04 4.72 -20.88
N CYS A 53 10.38 4.11 -19.91
CA CYS A 53 8.98 4.38 -19.58
C CYS A 53 8.86 4.65 -18.08
N ARG A 54 8.13 5.70 -17.70
CA ARG A 54 7.86 6.08 -16.32
C ARG A 54 6.38 6.29 -16.11
N TRP A 55 5.89 5.87 -14.97
CA TRP A 55 4.53 6.13 -14.52
C TRP A 55 4.49 7.33 -13.59
N TYR A 56 3.45 8.13 -13.72
CA TYR A 56 3.20 9.33 -12.93
C TYR A 56 1.83 9.19 -12.28
N PHE A 57 1.77 9.30 -10.95
CA PHE A 57 0.50 9.50 -10.27
C PHE A 57 -0.10 10.85 -10.68
N LEU A 58 -1.37 10.85 -11.07
CA LEU A 58 -2.10 12.05 -11.53
C LEU A 58 -2.92 12.66 -10.41
N LYS A 59 -3.72 11.82 -9.75
CA LYS A 59 -4.68 12.21 -8.73
C LYS A 59 -5.25 11.00 -8.02
N TYR A 60 -5.75 11.26 -6.83
CA TYR A 60 -6.65 10.38 -6.12
C TYR A 60 -8.11 10.84 -6.32
N LYS A 61 -9.06 9.92 -6.24
CA LYS A 61 -10.49 10.21 -6.19
C LYS A 61 -11.16 9.34 -5.12
N GLN A 62 -11.74 10.00 -4.13
CA GLN A 62 -12.63 9.39 -3.16
C GLN A 62 -13.86 8.77 -3.83
N SER A 63 -14.32 7.66 -3.26
CA SER A 63 -15.65 7.15 -3.53
C SER A 63 -16.72 8.10 -2.96
N GLU A 64 -17.95 8.02 -3.47
CA GLU A 64 -19.06 8.85 -2.97
C GLU A 64 -19.35 8.56 -1.48
N TRP A 65 -19.14 7.30 -1.07
CA TRP A 65 -19.33 6.85 0.31
C TRP A 65 -18.19 7.31 1.23
N GLU A 66 -16.95 7.27 0.77
CA GLU A 66 -15.81 7.79 1.53
C GLU A 66 -15.90 9.31 1.72
N ASN A 67 -16.20 10.06 0.65
CA ASN A 67 -16.38 11.51 0.71
C ASN A 67 -17.52 11.89 1.69
N TRP A 68 -18.62 11.11 1.71
CA TRP A 68 -19.71 11.30 2.68
C TRP A 68 -19.24 11.07 4.12
N TRP A 69 -18.48 10.01 4.40
CA TRP A 69 -17.90 9.76 5.72
C TRP A 69 -16.89 10.83 6.14
N PHE A 70 -16.00 11.24 5.24
CA PHE A 70 -14.99 12.26 5.50
C PHE A 70 -15.62 13.62 5.80
N SER A 71 -16.60 14.06 4.99
CA SER A 71 -17.26 15.37 5.12
C SER A 71 -18.07 15.53 6.41
N ASN A 72 -18.41 14.43 7.11
CA ASN A 72 -19.26 14.45 8.30
C ASN A 72 -18.56 13.86 9.54
N ILE A 73 -17.24 13.60 9.48
CA ILE A 73 -16.52 12.82 10.49
C ILE A 73 -16.63 13.41 11.91
N GLU A 74 -16.68 14.74 12.04
CA GLU A 74 -16.84 15.45 13.32
C GLU A 74 -18.22 15.23 13.98
N GLN A 75 -19.26 15.01 13.19
CA GLN A 75 -20.58 14.62 13.69
C GLN A 75 -20.59 13.12 14.00
N PHE A 76 -20.03 12.33 13.08
CA PHE A 76 -20.10 10.88 13.12
C PHE A 76 -19.32 10.28 14.30
N GLN A 77 -18.20 10.88 14.73
CA GLN A 77 -17.33 10.38 15.84
C GLN A 77 -18.02 10.16 17.20
N ASN A 78 -19.26 10.66 17.38
CA ASN A 78 -20.07 10.50 18.59
C ASN A 78 -21.15 9.41 18.49
N ASN A 79 -21.52 9.03 17.26
CA ASN A 79 -22.64 8.16 16.92
C ASN A 79 -22.22 7.09 15.87
N VAL A 80 -20.93 6.74 15.80
CA VAL A 80 -20.35 5.84 14.79
C VAL A 80 -21.10 4.51 14.77
N ARG A 81 -21.46 3.98 15.95
CA ARG A 81 -22.17 2.71 16.07
C ARG A 81 -23.60 2.74 15.51
N GLU A 82 -24.29 3.87 15.59
CA GLU A 82 -25.62 4.03 15.01
C GLU A 82 -25.53 4.12 13.48
N LEU A 83 -24.58 4.92 12.99
CA LEU A 83 -24.35 5.18 11.56
C LEU A 83 -23.80 3.95 10.81
N LEU A 84 -22.93 3.17 11.43
CA LEU A 84 -22.47 1.89 10.89
C LEU A 84 -23.48 0.76 11.06
N GLY A 85 -24.39 0.87 12.03
CA GLY A 85 -25.51 -0.05 12.24
C GLY A 85 -26.68 0.15 11.28
N ASP A 86 -26.76 1.28 10.60
CA ASP A 86 -27.77 1.56 9.56
C ASP A 86 -27.75 0.52 8.43
N ALA A 87 -28.94 0.13 7.97
CA ALA A 87 -29.10 -0.94 6.99
C ALA A 87 -28.49 -0.60 5.60
N GLU A 88 -28.44 0.67 5.21
CA GLU A 88 -27.79 1.08 3.96
C GLU A 88 -26.26 1.06 4.11
N ASN A 89 -25.71 1.53 5.24
CA ASN A 89 -24.27 1.46 5.51
C ASN A 89 -23.75 0.03 5.72
N VAL A 90 -24.48 -0.84 6.42
CA VAL A 90 -24.18 -2.28 6.51
C VAL A 90 -24.15 -2.90 5.10
N LYS A 91 -25.12 -2.57 4.24
CA LYS A 91 -25.17 -3.05 2.85
C LYS A 91 -23.99 -2.55 2.01
N LYS A 92 -23.60 -1.28 2.15
CA LYS A 92 -22.42 -0.71 1.47
C LYS A 92 -21.13 -1.40 1.93
N ALA A 93 -20.99 -1.65 3.22
CA ALA A 93 -19.85 -2.36 3.80
C ALA A 93 -19.71 -3.79 3.26
N VAL A 94 -20.80 -4.56 3.24
CA VAL A 94 -20.78 -5.94 2.72
C VAL A 94 -20.40 -5.96 1.25
N LEU A 95 -21.05 -5.15 0.41
CA LEU A 95 -20.73 -5.04 -1.03
C LEU A 95 -19.28 -4.60 -1.27
N THR A 96 -18.73 -3.76 -0.40
CA THR A 96 -17.32 -3.34 -0.42
C THR A 96 -16.40 -4.51 -0.10
N LEU A 97 -16.63 -5.23 0.99
CA LEU A 97 -15.80 -6.36 1.43
C LEU A 97 -15.85 -7.55 0.46
N GLU A 98 -17.03 -7.88 -0.07
CA GLU A 98 -17.22 -8.89 -1.12
C GLU A 98 -16.41 -8.55 -2.37
N ARG A 99 -16.48 -7.28 -2.81
CA ARG A 99 -15.71 -6.80 -3.95
C ARG A 99 -14.21 -6.82 -3.68
N LEU A 100 -13.74 -6.36 -2.52
CA LEU A 100 -12.31 -6.39 -2.18
C LEU A 100 -11.76 -7.82 -2.19
N LYS A 101 -12.53 -8.80 -1.68
CA LYS A 101 -12.19 -10.23 -1.75
C LYS A 101 -12.16 -10.76 -3.20
N GLU A 102 -13.10 -10.37 -4.05
CA GLU A 102 -13.04 -10.69 -5.49
C GLU A 102 -11.75 -10.14 -6.11
N LEU A 103 -11.44 -8.87 -5.87
CA LEU A 103 -10.26 -8.21 -6.45
C LEU A 103 -8.94 -8.83 -5.97
N GLN A 104 -8.88 -9.33 -4.73
CA GLN A 104 -7.73 -10.09 -4.21
C GLN A 104 -7.62 -11.49 -4.82
N THR A 105 -8.74 -12.20 -4.98
CA THR A 105 -8.74 -13.60 -5.46
C THR A 105 -8.58 -13.74 -6.98
N PHE A 106 -8.98 -12.73 -7.77
CA PHE A 106 -8.95 -12.80 -9.24
C PHE A 106 -7.57 -12.58 -9.90
N GLY A 107 -6.51 -12.36 -9.11
CA GLY A 107 -5.12 -12.68 -9.49
C GLY A 107 -4.67 -12.26 -10.90
N ARG A 108 -4.85 -10.98 -11.27
CA ARG A 108 -4.49 -10.38 -12.58
C ARG A 108 -5.19 -10.97 -13.83
N ASN A 109 -6.00 -12.02 -13.72
CA ASN A 109 -6.55 -12.72 -14.89
C ASN A 109 -7.91 -12.15 -15.34
N ARG A 110 -7.83 -11.20 -16.29
CA ARG A 110 -8.90 -10.65 -17.14
C ARG A 110 -9.99 -9.79 -16.49
N THR A 111 -9.82 -8.49 -16.70
CA THR A 111 -10.88 -7.54 -17.07
C THR A 111 -12.00 -8.13 -17.95
N ARG A 112 -13.26 -8.05 -17.48
CA ARG A 112 -14.43 -7.54 -18.24
C ARG A 112 -15.77 -7.52 -17.49
N SER A 113 -15.81 -7.95 -16.22
CA SER A 113 -16.91 -7.64 -15.29
C SER A 113 -16.88 -6.15 -14.91
N GLU A 114 -17.22 -5.32 -15.89
CA GLU A 114 -17.34 -3.88 -15.78
C GLU A 114 -18.74 -3.56 -15.21
N LYS A 115 -18.83 -2.63 -14.25
CA LYS A 115 -20.09 -2.19 -13.61
C LYS A 115 -20.74 -3.20 -12.65
N GLN A 116 -19.95 -3.84 -11.78
CA GLN A 116 -20.52 -4.19 -10.47
C GLN A 116 -20.84 -2.90 -9.71
N GLY A 117 -22.03 -2.82 -9.11
CA GLY A 117 -22.48 -1.65 -8.36
C GLY A 117 -21.64 -1.30 -7.13
N ALA A 118 -20.78 -2.21 -6.67
CA ALA A 118 -19.82 -1.98 -5.58
C ALA A 118 -18.66 -1.06 -5.98
N ASP A 119 -18.29 -0.98 -7.27
CA ASP A 119 -17.13 -0.19 -7.72
C ASP A 119 -17.30 1.33 -7.51
N LYS A 120 -18.51 1.82 -7.18
CA LYS A 120 -18.75 3.23 -6.79
C LYS A 120 -18.50 3.50 -5.30
N LEU A 121 -18.46 2.46 -4.48
CA LEU A 121 -18.14 2.50 -3.04
C LEU A 121 -16.63 2.46 -2.81
N LEU A 122 -15.89 1.93 -3.79
CA LEU A 122 -14.43 1.88 -3.83
C LEU A 122 -13.81 3.16 -4.41
N SER A 123 -12.69 3.55 -3.84
CA SER A 123 -11.93 4.74 -4.21
C SER A 123 -10.89 4.43 -5.29
N ARG A 124 -10.24 5.44 -5.87
CA ARG A 124 -9.35 5.24 -7.04
C ARG A 124 -8.09 6.11 -7.03
N MET A 125 -6.96 5.51 -7.39
CA MET A 125 -5.77 6.24 -7.84
C MET A 125 -5.75 6.28 -9.37
N PHE A 126 -5.26 7.38 -9.94
CA PHE A 126 -5.08 7.54 -11.38
C PHE A 126 -3.60 7.74 -11.71
N TYR A 127 -3.12 7.05 -12.73
CA TYR A 127 -1.73 7.14 -13.20
C TYR A 127 -1.65 7.32 -14.71
N ARG A 128 -0.58 7.94 -15.19
CA ARG A 128 -0.23 8.10 -16.60
C ARG A 128 1.10 7.43 -16.90
N LEU A 129 1.17 6.65 -17.97
CA LEU A 129 2.41 6.13 -18.53
C LEU A 129 2.95 7.10 -19.56
N GLU A 130 4.18 7.56 -19.36
CA GLU A 130 4.92 8.32 -20.36
C GLU A 130 6.19 7.56 -20.75
N CYS A 131 6.54 7.56 -22.03
CA CYS A 131 7.69 6.85 -22.55
C CYS A 131 8.53 7.76 -23.47
N ILE A 132 9.85 7.62 -23.40
CA ILE A 132 10.79 8.31 -24.30
C ILE A 132 10.84 7.54 -25.62
N ASN A 133 10.36 8.16 -26.70
CA ASN A 133 10.49 7.64 -28.05
C ASN A 133 11.98 7.56 -28.44
N PRO A 134 12.51 6.41 -28.88
CA PRO A 134 13.95 6.22 -29.06
C PRO A 134 14.48 6.96 -30.29
N LEU A 135 13.62 7.26 -31.27
CA LEU A 135 13.98 7.96 -32.50
C LEU A 135 13.97 9.48 -32.33
N THR A 136 12.93 10.02 -31.70
CA THR A 136 12.76 11.48 -31.54
C THR A 136 13.26 12.03 -30.20
N LYS A 137 13.52 11.15 -29.22
CA LYS A 137 13.77 11.47 -27.80
C LYS A 137 12.66 12.27 -27.11
N VAL A 138 11.50 12.42 -27.75
CA VAL A 138 10.32 13.08 -27.19
C VAL A 138 9.60 12.14 -26.22
N VAL A 139 9.13 12.70 -25.10
CA VAL A 139 8.25 12.03 -24.15
C VAL A 139 6.84 11.95 -24.74
N VAL A 140 6.29 10.74 -24.88
CA VAL A 140 4.92 10.51 -25.35
C VAL A 140 4.07 9.86 -24.27
N GLN A 141 2.81 10.28 -24.15
CA GLN A 141 1.84 9.68 -23.23
C GLN A 141 1.24 8.43 -23.89
N VAL A 142 1.41 7.27 -23.26
CA VAL A 142 1.08 5.95 -23.85
C VAL A 142 -0.26 5.42 -23.34
N ALA A 143 -0.57 5.65 -22.07
CA ALA A 143 -1.83 5.24 -21.45
C ALA A 143 -2.13 6.08 -20.21
N GLU A 144 -3.42 6.22 -19.87
CA GLU A 144 -3.83 6.45 -18.48
C GLU A 144 -4.46 5.18 -17.92
N VAL A 145 -4.36 4.99 -16.60
CA VAL A 145 -4.97 3.88 -15.88
C VAL A 145 -5.58 4.39 -14.58
N SER A 146 -6.67 3.75 -14.15
CA SER A 146 -7.17 3.91 -12.78
C SER A 146 -7.05 2.60 -12.03
N GLN A 147 -6.41 2.66 -10.88
CA GLN A 147 -6.40 1.58 -9.90
C GLN A 147 -7.62 1.71 -9.00
N VAL A 148 -8.27 0.58 -8.68
CA VAL A 148 -9.33 0.55 -7.64
C VAL A 148 -8.69 0.19 -6.31
N ILE A 149 -9.03 0.94 -5.27
CA ILE A 149 -8.61 0.69 -3.89
C ILE A 149 -9.81 0.73 -2.95
N GLU A 150 -9.64 0.15 -1.77
CA GLU A 150 -10.54 0.24 -0.63
C GLU A 150 -10.77 1.70 -0.16
N PRO A 151 -11.83 1.99 0.60
CA PRO A 151 -12.07 3.33 1.12
C PRO A 151 -11.11 3.69 2.26
N LEU A 152 -10.61 4.92 2.24
CA LEU A 152 -9.54 5.42 3.11
C LEU A 152 -10.04 5.94 4.46
N VAL A 153 -11.34 5.94 4.67
CA VAL A 153 -11.88 6.11 6.02
C VAL A 153 -11.76 4.76 6.72
N GLY A 154 -10.92 4.71 7.76
CA GLY A 154 -10.54 3.46 8.43
C GLY A 154 -11.72 2.54 8.78
N LEU A 155 -12.81 3.15 9.26
CA LEU A 155 -14.11 2.55 9.61
C LEU A 155 -14.72 1.67 8.51
N LEU A 156 -14.54 2.00 7.23
CA LEU A 156 -15.32 1.42 6.13
C LEU A 156 -14.80 0.05 5.66
N ARG A 157 -13.56 -0.28 6.04
CA ARG A 157 -12.88 -1.55 5.75
C ARG A 157 -13.06 -2.58 6.87
N ASP A 158 -13.54 -2.14 8.03
CA ASP A 158 -13.94 -3.01 9.15
C ASP A 158 -14.96 -2.27 10.06
N PRO A 159 -16.23 -2.17 9.63
CA PRO A 159 -17.26 -1.50 10.43
C PRO A 159 -17.87 -2.41 11.51
N PHE A 160 -17.50 -3.69 11.55
CA PHE A 160 -18.13 -4.70 12.39
C PHE A 160 -17.40 -4.94 13.72
N THR A 161 -16.10 -4.65 13.85
CA THR A 161 -15.39 -4.76 15.14
C THR A 161 -15.85 -3.73 16.17
N ILE A 162 -16.09 -2.48 15.74
CA ILE A 162 -16.60 -1.40 16.61
C ILE A 162 -18.04 -1.70 17.07
N CYS A 163 -18.83 -2.33 16.19
CA CYS A 163 -20.25 -2.51 16.35
C CYS A 163 -20.61 -3.95 16.75
N ARG A 164 -20.36 -4.34 18.02
CA ARG A 164 -20.88 -5.60 18.57
C ARG A 164 -22.37 -5.73 18.23
N ARG A 165 -22.72 -6.78 17.46
CA ARG A 165 -24.05 -6.96 16.85
C ARG A 165 -25.14 -7.04 17.91
N ASN A 166 -26.30 -6.47 17.62
CA ASN A 166 -27.56 -6.96 18.19
C ASN A 166 -27.93 -8.25 17.44
N ASN A 167 -28.45 -9.26 18.16
CA ASN A 167 -28.54 -10.65 17.68
C ASN A 167 -29.48 -10.91 16.48
N SER A 168 -30.16 -9.91 15.92
CA SER A 168 -31.12 -10.06 14.83
C SER A 168 -30.49 -10.17 13.43
N LEU A 169 -29.23 -9.74 13.23
CA LEU A 169 -28.52 -9.87 11.95
C LEU A 169 -27.79 -11.23 11.86
N SER A 170 -28.57 -12.30 11.83
CA SER A 170 -28.10 -13.69 11.83
C SER A 170 -27.62 -14.22 10.47
N THR A 171 -28.04 -13.60 9.35
CA THR A 171 -27.76 -14.09 7.99
C THR A 171 -26.41 -13.66 7.41
N PHE A 172 -25.76 -12.64 7.98
CA PHE A 172 -24.37 -12.33 7.63
C PHE A 172 -23.44 -13.29 8.34
N VAL A 173 -23.12 -14.40 7.66
CA VAL A 173 -22.02 -15.32 8.00
C VAL A 173 -20.78 -14.47 8.28
N VAL A 174 -20.43 -14.36 9.56
CA VAL A 174 -19.13 -13.82 9.97
C VAL A 174 -18.08 -14.75 9.41
N TYR A 175 -16.95 -14.22 8.94
CA TYR A 175 -15.80 -15.06 8.61
C TYR A 175 -15.36 -15.76 9.90
N GLU A 176 -15.72 -17.04 10.05
CA GLU A 176 -15.54 -17.77 11.30
C GLU A 176 -14.05 -17.81 11.69
N GLY A 177 -13.80 -17.67 12.99
CA GLY A 177 -12.48 -17.86 13.60
C GLY A 177 -11.57 -16.63 13.73
N ALA A 178 -11.83 -15.48 13.09
CA ALA A 178 -10.88 -14.36 13.14
C ALA A 178 -11.52 -12.96 13.15
N GLU A 179 -11.11 -12.10 14.10
CA GLU A 179 -11.45 -10.67 14.04
C GLU A 179 -10.85 -10.05 12.76
N LEU A 180 -11.67 -9.29 12.03
CA LEU A 180 -11.36 -8.87 10.66
C LEU A 180 -10.43 -7.66 10.63
N GLN A 181 -9.13 -7.86 10.92
CA GLN A 181 -8.12 -6.79 10.77
C GLN A 181 -8.34 -6.07 9.44
N SER A 182 -8.68 -4.79 9.46
CA SER A 182 -8.95 -3.99 8.25
C SER A 182 -7.80 -4.02 7.24
N LYS A 183 -6.59 -4.35 7.70
CA LYS A 183 -5.39 -4.70 6.91
C LYS A 183 -5.62 -5.80 5.87
N ARG A 184 -6.45 -6.81 6.18
CA ARG A 184 -6.69 -7.98 5.34
C ARG A 184 -7.29 -7.61 3.98
N PHE A 185 -7.99 -6.48 3.93
CA PHE A 185 -8.62 -5.95 2.72
C PHE A 185 -7.89 -4.72 2.15
N LEU A 186 -6.66 -4.42 2.62
CA LEU A 186 -5.78 -3.47 1.95
C LEU A 186 -5.40 -4.06 0.59
N LEU A 187 -5.85 -3.42 -0.49
CA LEU A 187 -5.32 -3.66 -1.81
C LEU A 187 -4.05 -2.83 -1.95
N LEU A 188 -2.94 -3.37 -1.40
CA LEU A 188 -1.60 -2.86 -1.66
C LEU A 188 -1.44 -2.55 -3.15
N SER A 189 -0.76 -1.45 -3.47
CA SER A 189 -0.54 -0.96 -4.83
C SER A 189 -0.19 -2.11 -5.80
N ILE A 190 0.75 -2.98 -5.41
CA ILE A 190 1.28 -4.10 -6.21
C ILE A 190 0.24 -5.22 -6.49
N ALA A 191 -0.87 -5.25 -5.76
CA ALA A 191 -1.95 -6.22 -5.85
C ALA A 191 -3.27 -5.65 -6.42
N ALA A 192 -3.59 -4.37 -6.20
CA ALA A 192 -4.89 -3.82 -6.59
C ALA A 192 -5.11 -3.79 -8.12
N PRO A 193 -6.35 -3.98 -8.59
CA PRO A 193 -6.67 -4.11 -10.02
C PRO A 193 -6.62 -2.76 -10.75
N PHE A 194 -6.39 -2.82 -12.06
CA PHE A 194 -6.29 -1.66 -12.94
C PHE A 194 -7.30 -1.71 -14.08
N TYR A 195 -7.87 -0.56 -14.41
CA TYR A 195 -8.57 -0.30 -15.67
C TYR A 195 -7.72 0.61 -16.55
N ILE A 196 -7.56 0.27 -17.82
CA ILE A 196 -6.78 1.07 -18.79
C ILE A 196 -7.72 2.02 -19.55
N HIS A 197 -7.51 3.32 -19.35
CA HIS A 197 -8.17 4.40 -20.07
C HIS A 197 -7.32 4.76 -21.28
N TRP A 198 -7.63 4.15 -22.43
CA TRP A 198 -6.90 4.37 -23.67
C TRP A 198 -7.15 5.77 -24.22
N LEU A 199 -6.16 6.67 -24.07
CA LEU A 199 -6.20 8.03 -24.62
C LEU A 199 -6.11 8.07 -26.16
N LEU A 200 -5.48 7.06 -26.79
CA LEU A 200 -5.18 7.02 -28.22
C LEU A 200 -6.37 6.56 -29.10
N GLN A 201 -7.57 7.11 -28.87
CA GLN A 201 -8.75 6.82 -29.72
C GLN A 201 -8.64 7.45 -31.13
N ASN A 202 -7.78 8.47 -31.31
CA ASN A 202 -7.70 9.23 -32.57
C ASN A 202 -6.64 8.73 -33.57
N GLU A 203 -5.74 7.82 -33.20
CA GLU A 203 -4.72 7.23 -34.11
C GLU A 203 -5.03 5.77 -34.50
N GLU A 204 -6.31 5.40 -34.47
CA GLU A 204 -6.73 4.00 -34.50
C GLU A 204 -6.35 3.22 -35.78
N ASN A 205 -5.93 3.89 -36.86
CA ASN A 205 -5.58 3.22 -38.13
C ASN A 205 -4.08 3.01 -38.33
N THR A 206 -3.22 3.88 -37.82
CA THR A 206 -1.75 3.77 -38.00
C THR A 206 -1.15 2.73 -37.06
N LEU A 207 -1.71 2.58 -35.85
CA LEU A 207 -1.06 1.86 -34.75
C LEU A 207 -1.48 0.37 -34.62
N LYS A 208 -2.63 -0.02 -35.20
CA LYS A 208 -3.16 -1.41 -35.14
C LYS A 208 -2.16 -2.48 -35.62
N ASN A 209 -1.35 -2.16 -36.64
CA ASN A 209 -0.36 -3.09 -37.20
C ASN A 209 0.92 -3.21 -36.34
N SER A 210 1.22 -2.22 -35.50
CA SER A 210 2.36 -2.27 -34.55
C SER A 210 1.99 -3.01 -33.26
N ILE A 211 0.73 -2.85 -32.82
CA ILE A 211 0.26 -3.22 -31.47
C ILE A 211 -0.13 -4.70 -31.32
N GLN A 212 -0.12 -5.55 -32.36
CA GLN A 212 -0.38 -6.99 -32.15
C GLN A 212 0.67 -7.69 -31.25
N SER A 213 1.88 -7.14 -31.16
CA SER A 213 2.94 -7.56 -30.22
C SER A 213 2.66 -7.21 -28.75
N SER A 214 1.70 -6.31 -28.48
CA SER A 214 1.53 -5.64 -27.18
C SER A 214 0.92 -6.49 -26.06
N ARG A 215 0.68 -7.80 -26.28
CA ARG A 215 0.09 -8.69 -25.26
C ARG A 215 0.85 -8.67 -23.92
N LEU A 216 2.16 -8.38 -23.95
CA LEU A 216 3.02 -8.21 -22.76
C LEU A 216 2.62 -7.04 -21.85
N TYR A 217 2.16 -5.91 -22.40
CA TYR A 217 1.95 -4.67 -21.62
C TYR A 217 0.68 -4.70 -20.75
N LYS A 218 -0.20 -5.69 -20.92
CA LYS A 218 -1.51 -5.73 -20.23
C LYS A 218 -1.44 -6.19 -18.77
N ASN A 219 -0.34 -6.82 -18.37
CA ASN A 219 -0.23 -7.52 -17.08
C ASN A 219 0.89 -6.98 -16.17
N LEU A 220 1.68 -6.00 -16.64
CA LEU A 220 2.72 -5.33 -15.87
C LEU A 220 2.18 -4.03 -15.27
N LEU A 221 2.39 -3.85 -13.97
CA LEU A 221 1.93 -2.70 -13.19
C LEU A 221 3.00 -1.60 -13.13
N PRO A 222 2.69 -0.36 -12.69
CA PRO A 222 3.60 0.79 -12.75
C PRO A 222 5.05 0.52 -12.31
N TRP A 223 5.24 0.14 -11.04
CA TRP A 223 6.50 -0.28 -10.39
C TRP A 223 7.07 -1.64 -10.88
N MET A 224 6.35 -2.38 -11.73
CA MET A 224 6.89 -3.59 -12.36
C MET A 224 7.68 -3.28 -13.64
N TYR A 225 7.49 -2.10 -14.26
CA TYR A 225 8.21 -1.74 -15.48
C TYR A 225 9.68 -1.36 -15.26
N GLU A 226 10.04 -0.79 -14.11
CA GLU A 226 11.46 -0.56 -13.75
C GLU A 226 12.21 -1.87 -13.39
N ARG A 227 11.54 -3.03 -13.40
CA ARG A 227 12.21 -4.35 -13.30
C ARG A 227 12.79 -4.79 -14.65
N GLU A 228 13.51 -3.88 -15.32
CA GLU A 228 14.34 -4.25 -16.45
C GLU A 228 15.37 -5.29 -15.99
N LYS A 229 15.57 -6.33 -16.80
CA LYS A 229 16.15 -7.58 -16.30
C LYS A 229 17.64 -7.43 -16.02
N VAL A 230 18.00 -7.37 -14.74
CA VAL A 230 19.31 -7.82 -14.28
C VAL A 230 19.42 -9.31 -14.57
N ASN A 231 20.00 -9.67 -15.72
CA ASN A 231 20.41 -11.05 -15.99
C ASN A 231 21.51 -11.41 -14.99
N PHE A 232 21.15 -12.20 -13.97
CA PHE A 232 22.08 -12.64 -12.92
C PHE A 232 23.31 -13.39 -13.47
N SER A 233 23.23 -13.96 -14.68
CA SER A 233 24.31 -14.68 -15.37
C SER A 233 25.40 -13.79 -15.98
N ASP A 234 25.09 -12.54 -16.34
CA ASP A 234 25.90 -11.79 -17.33
C ASP A 234 26.70 -10.63 -16.70
N ALA A 235 26.47 -10.35 -15.42
CA ALA A 235 27.00 -9.17 -14.71
C ALA A 235 28.49 -9.31 -14.32
N LYS A 236 29.40 -8.99 -15.26
CA LYS A 236 30.87 -9.11 -15.10
C LYS A 236 31.52 -8.18 -14.06
N SER A 237 30.78 -7.30 -13.40
CA SER A 237 31.27 -6.49 -12.26
C SER A 237 30.14 -6.25 -11.25
N PRO A 238 30.35 -6.52 -9.94
CA PRO A 238 29.40 -6.13 -8.90
C PRO A 238 29.37 -4.62 -8.61
N LEU A 239 30.44 -3.88 -8.92
CA LEU A 239 30.59 -2.46 -8.53
C LEU A 239 29.98 -1.46 -9.51
N ASP A 240 29.81 -1.81 -10.78
CA ASP A 240 29.22 -0.92 -11.80
C ASP A 240 27.68 -1.05 -11.87
N ARG A 241 27.08 -1.71 -10.88
CA ARG A 241 25.65 -1.61 -10.63
C ARG A 241 25.39 -0.23 -10.04
N SER A 242 24.58 0.59 -10.72
CA SER A 242 23.87 1.67 -10.05
C SER A 242 22.99 1.02 -8.99
N ASN A 243 23.46 1.00 -7.73
CA ASN A 243 22.81 0.30 -6.63
C ASN A 243 21.48 0.98 -6.28
N LYS A 244 20.43 0.59 -7.02
CA LYS A 244 19.02 0.86 -6.72
C LYS A 244 18.73 0.20 -5.38
N LEU A 245 18.46 1.03 -4.39
CA LEU A 245 18.00 0.59 -3.09
C LEU A 245 16.51 0.33 -3.14
N ASN A 246 16.06 -0.67 -2.40
CA ASN A 246 14.68 -0.86 -2.01
C ASN A 246 14.64 -0.52 -0.52
N ILE A 247 14.12 0.66 -0.16
CA ILE A 247 14.22 1.26 1.17
C ILE A 247 12.86 1.17 1.86
N LEU A 248 12.84 0.67 3.10
CA LEU A 248 11.73 0.86 4.04
C LEU A 248 12.13 1.88 5.11
N ILE A 249 11.38 2.96 5.26
CA ILE A 249 11.50 3.93 6.36
C ILE A 249 10.34 3.69 7.33
N ASP A 250 10.58 2.95 8.40
CA ASP A 250 9.55 2.46 9.32
C ASP A 250 9.41 3.41 10.54
N LEU A 251 8.51 4.40 10.48
CA LEU A 251 8.34 5.39 11.56
C LEU A 251 7.28 4.92 12.57
N GLY A 252 7.75 4.68 13.80
CA GLY A 252 7.03 3.99 14.87
C GLY A 252 7.07 2.48 14.66
N SER A 253 8.25 1.92 14.37
CA SER A 253 8.39 0.51 14.01
C SER A 253 7.88 -0.45 15.08
N SER A 254 7.91 -0.02 16.35
CA SER A 254 7.86 -0.90 17.51
C SER A 254 8.86 -2.06 17.36
N TYR A 255 8.52 -3.25 17.85
CA TYR A 255 9.27 -4.46 17.60
C TYR A 255 8.91 -5.03 16.19
N PHE A 256 9.93 -5.47 15.44
CA PHE A 256 9.80 -5.98 14.07
C PHE A 256 8.91 -7.24 14.00
N ARG A 257 8.93 -8.08 15.05
CA ARG A 257 7.95 -9.13 15.35
C ARG A 257 7.18 -8.73 16.61
N HIS A 258 5.98 -9.28 16.84
CA HIS A 258 5.30 -9.03 18.11
C HIS A 258 6.08 -9.72 19.25
N ARG A 259 5.98 -9.19 20.47
CA ARG A 259 6.63 -9.80 21.64
C ARG A 259 5.98 -11.14 22.03
N ASP A 260 4.73 -11.30 21.63
CA ASP A 260 3.88 -12.47 21.88
C ASP A 260 3.86 -13.35 20.62
N ALA A 261 3.55 -14.64 20.78
CA ALA A 261 3.72 -15.64 19.72
C ALA A 261 2.88 -15.42 18.44
N ASP A 262 1.91 -14.51 18.46
CA ASP A 262 1.09 -14.07 17.32
C ASP A 262 1.87 -13.17 16.35
N ASN A 263 2.91 -13.75 15.75
CA ASN A 263 3.91 -13.14 14.87
C ASN A 263 3.33 -12.26 13.74
N ASN A 264 2.10 -12.54 13.28
CA ASN A 264 1.45 -11.86 12.15
C ASN A 264 1.02 -10.40 12.42
N SER A 265 1.21 -9.91 13.65
CA SER A 265 0.67 -8.62 14.12
C SER A 265 1.66 -7.44 14.16
N ALA A 266 2.94 -7.64 13.78
CA ALA A 266 3.95 -6.57 13.75
C ALA A 266 4.17 -5.89 12.38
N ALA A 267 4.39 -4.57 12.42
CA ALA A 267 4.45 -3.69 11.26
C ALA A 267 5.57 -4.06 10.28
N GLY A 268 6.82 -4.07 10.79
CA GLY A 268 8.02 -4.32 9.99
C GLY A 268 8.00 -5.69 9.29
N LEU A 269 7.63 -6.76 10.01
CA LEU A 269 7.53 -8.11 9.42
C LEU A 269 6.49 -8.16 8.29
N TRP A 270 5.32 -7.54 8.45
CA TRP A 270 4.30 -7.57 7.39
C TRP A 270 4.76 -6.83 6.14
N PHE A 271 5.39 -5.65 6.29
CA PHE A 271 5.95 -4.93 5.14
C PHE A 271 7.02 -5.76 4.44
N TYR A 272 7.99 -6.27 5.19
CA TYR A 272 9.03 -7.14 4.66
C TYR A 272 8.44 -8.36 3.92
N GLU A 273 7.50 -9.10 4.51
CA GLU A 273 6.92 -10.30 3.90
C GLU A 273 6.01 -9.99 2.69
N GLN A 274 5.17 -8.95 2.71
CA GLN A 274 4.33 -8.62 1.55
C GLN A 274 5.18 -8.18 0.35
N TYR A 275 6.15 -7.27 0.55
CA TYR A 275 7.00 -6.80 -0.54
C TYR A 275 7.88 -7.95 -1.09
N LYS A 276 8.41 -8.81 -0.21
CA LYS A 276 9.14 -10.03 -0.58
C LYS A 276 8.30 -11.00 -1.42
N ARG A 277 7.02 -11.22 -1.07
CA ARG A 277 6.07 -12.01 -1.88
C ARG A 277 5.85 -11.43 -3.27
N PHE A 278 5.92 -10.11 -3.42
CA PHE A 278 5.89 -9.44 -4.73
C PHE A 278 7.26 -9.37 -5.44
N GLY A 279 8.30 -10.00 -4.89
CA GLY A 279 9.67 -9.96 -5.44
C GLY A 279 10.36 -8.61 -5.29
N ILE A 280 10.03 -7.85 -4.25
CA ILE A 280 10.78 -6.67 -3.78
C ILE A 280 11.38 -7.01 -2.42
N GLN A 281 12.65 -7.38 -2.38
CA GLN A 281 13.38 -7.49 -1.11
C GLN A 281 13.91 -6.11 -0.77
N PHE A 282 13.51 -5.56 0.39
CA PHE A 282 14.17 -4.37 0.94
C PHE A 282 15.64 -4.68 1.18
N ASN A 283 16.54 -3.80 0.74
CA ASN A 283 17.99 -3.88 1.00
C ASN A 283 18.48 -2.71 1.85
N ARG A 284 17.54 -1.93 2.40
CA ARG A 284 17.74 -0.95 3.46
C ARG A 284 16.46 -0.84 4.27
N ILE A 285 16.54 -0.97 5.60
CA ILE A 285 15.40 -0.69 6.49
C ILE A 285 15.87 0.29 7.57
N ILE A 286 15.25 1.47 7.65
CA ILE A 286 15.49 2.46 8.70
C ILE A 286 14.26 2.50 9.60
N ALA A 287 14.37 1.92 10.78
CA ALA A 287 13.32 1.92 11.78
C ALA A 287 13.52 3.08 12.76
N PHE A 288 12.49 3.87 13.02
CA PHE A 288 12.47 4.88 14.07
C PHE A 288 11.45 4.48 15.12
N GLU A 289 11.80 4.65 16.38
CA GLU A 289 10.85 4.47 17.49
C GLU A 289 10.95 5.66 18.46
N LYS A 290 9.80 6.07 19.01
CA LYS A 290 9.70 7.12 20.02
C LYS A 290 9.97 6.62 21.42
N ALA A 291 9.44 5.45 21.78
CA ALA A 291 9.62 4.86 23.10
C ALA A 291 10.83 3.90 23.07
N PRO A 292 11.99 4.22 23.69
CA PRO A 292 13.20 3.43 23.53
C PRO A 292 12.98 1.93 23.83
N LEU A 293 13.19 1.11 22.82
CA LEU A 293 13.10 -0.34 22.89
C LEU A 293 14.31 -0.91 23.63
N ASP A 294 14.19 -2.11 24.19
CA ASP A 294 15.38 -2.87 24.58
C ASP A 294 16.15 -3.27 23.30
N PRO A 295 17.42 -2.83 23.13
CA PRO A 295 18.15 -3.11 21.90
C PRO A 295 18.28 -4.61 21.62
N ARG A 296 18.50 -5.43 22.66
CA ARG A 296 18.70 -6.87 22.46
C ARG A 296 17.44 -7.54 21.91
N THR A 297 16.30 -7.35 22.57
CA THR A 297 14.99 -7.80 22.09
C THR A 297 14.67 -7.23 20.71
N ALA A 298 15.11 -6.00 20.41
CA ALA A 298 14.91 -5.36 19.13
C ALA A 298 15.75 -5.96 17.97
N TRP A 299 16.92 -6.55 18.25
CA TRP A 299 17.77 -7.22 17.25
C TRP A 299 17.53 -8.74 17.18
N ASP A 300 17.36 -9.43 18.31
CA ASP A 300 17.21 -10.90 18.40
C ASP A 300 15.96 -11.44 17.65
N GLN A 301 15.01 -10.55 17.31
CA GLN A 301 13.78 -10.85 16.57
C GLN A 301 13.89 -10.80 15.03
N LEU A 302 14.98 -10.25 14.48
CA LEU A 302 15.10 -10.02 13.03
C LEU A 302 15.24 -11.34 12.26
N PRO A 303 14.69 -11.43 11.03
CA PRO A 303 15.15 -12.43 10.06
C PRO A 303 16.66 -12.28 9.79
N GLU A 304 17.37 -13.40 9.65
CA GLU A 304 18.82 -13.40 9.42
C GLU A 304 19.21 -12.63 8.16
N ASP A 305 18.39 -12.68 7.10
CA ASP A 305 18.63 -11.94 5.87
C ASP A 305 18.33 -10.43 5.99
N VAL A 306 17.58 -9.99 7.02
CA VAL A 306 17.25 -8.58 7.28
C VAL A 306 18.32 -7.89 8.14
N PHE A 307 18.96 -8.64 9.04
CA PHE A 307 19.96 -8.13 9.98
C PHE A 307 21.04 -7.23 9.33
N PRO A 308 21.64 -7.56 8.16
CA PRO A 308 22.75 -6.77 7.60
C PRO A 308 22.36 -5.37 7.09
N TYR A 309 21.08 -5.08 6.87
CA TYR A 309 20.62 -3.80 6.30
C TYR A 309 19.56 -3.06 7.11
N TYR A 310 19.15 -3.61 8.26
CA TYR A 310 18.32 -2.94 9.26
C TYR A 310 19.12 -1.86 10.01
N THR A 311 18.44 -0.82 10.51
CA THR A 311 19.04 0.27 11.29
C THR A 311 17.96 0.86 12.19
N LEU A 312 18.09 0.64 13.49
CA LEU A 312 17.18 1.16 14.51
C LEU A 312 17.66 2.52 15.05
N ILE A 313 16.81 3.53 14.94
CA ILE A 313 16.99 4.87 15.49
C ILE A 313 16.16 4.94 16.77
N ASN A 314 16.75 4.39 17.85
CA ASN A 314 16.10 4.16 19.15
C ASN A 314 16.12 5.39 20.08
N VAL A 315 15.95 6.58 19.50
CA VAL A 315 16.19 7.88 20.17
C VAL A 315 15.08 8.91 19.92
N GLY A 316 13.96 8.48 19.33
CA GLY A 316 12.90 9.38 18.87
C GLY A 316 12.98 9.71 17.38
N CYS A 317 11.91 10.34 16.91
CA CYS A 317 11.76 10.89 15.57
C CYS A 317 11.54 12.40 15.70
N GLU A 318 12.36 13.20 15.00
CA GLU A 318 12.31 14.66 15.07
C GLU A 318 11.60 15.23 13.82
N THR A 319 10.90 16.37 13.96
CA THR A 319 10.33 17.09 12.80
C THR A 319 11.38 17.92 12.06
N SER A 320 12.60 18.06 12.59
CA SER A 320 13.74 18.77 11.99
C SER A 320 15.04 18.23 12.58
N GLY A 321 16.20 18.77 12.25
CA GLY A 321 17.46 18.32 12.86
C GLY A 321 17.98 16.99 12.29
N LYS A 322 18.68 16.21 13.12
CA LYS A 322 19.52 15.07 12.66
C LYS A 322 18.81 13.73 12.70
N PHE A 323 17.76 13.60 13.50
CA PHE A 323 16.86 12.44 13.54
C PHE A 323 15.51 12.76 12.87
N SER A 324 15.50 13.74 11.96
CA SER A 324 14.40 13.91 11.01
C SER A 324 14.47 12.85 9.92
N PRO A 325 13.38 12.09 9.67
CA PRO A 325 13.37 11.03 8.66
C PRO A 325 13.56 11.58 7.25
N TRP A 326 13.11 12.80 6.99
CA TRP A 326 13.28 13.48 5.72
C TRP A 326 14.73 13.94 5.48
N VAL A 327 15.43 14.38 6.53
CA VAL A 327 16.86 14.72 6.46
C VAL A 327 17.72 13.47 6.25
N ILE A 328 17.31 12.33 6.83
CA ILE A 328 17.98 11.04 6.61
C ILE A 328 17.67 10.50 5.20
N LEU A 329 16.42 10.56 4.75
CA LEU A 329 16.02 10.09 3.41
C LEU A 329 16.79 10.80 2.29
N LYS A 330 16.87 12.14 2.33
CA LYS A 330 17.64 12.95 1.36
C LYS A 330 19.13 12.63 1.30
N ARG A 331 19.68 11.88 2.27
CA ARG A 331 21.10 11.47 2.32
C ARG A 331 21.33 10.04 1.81
N ILE A 332 20.30 9.19 1.81
CA ILE A 332 20.43 7.76 1.47
C ILE A 332 19.70 7.36 0.19
N ALA A 333 18.64 8.08 -0.20
CA ALA A 333 17.81 7.78 -1.36
C ALA A 333 18.12 8.66 -2.57
N LYS A 334 17.78 8.14 -3.75
CA LYS A 334 17.95 8.77 -5.07
C LYS A 334 16.64 8.64 -5.87
N LEU A 335 16.47 9.47 -6.90
CA LEU A 335 15.31 9.49 -7.84
C LEU A 335 15.13 8.21 -8.71
N HIS A 336 15.82 7.12 -8.35
CA HIS A 336 15.74 5.79 -8.96
C HIS A 336 15.79 4.66 -7.93
N ASP A 337 15.88 4.95 -6.63
CA ASP A 337 15.64 3.95 -5.59
C ASP A 337 14.12 3.66 -5.52
N HIS A 338 13.69 2.51 -4.98
CA HIS A 338 12.29 2.28 -4.60
C HIS A 338 12.15 2.54 -3.11
N VAL A 339 11.26 3.46 -2.72
CA VAL A 339 11.16 3.94 -1.34
C VAL A 339 9.73 3.81 -0.82
N VAL A 340 9.62 3.02 0.25
CA VAL A 340 8.42 2.81 1.04
C VAL A 340 8.64 3.43 2.43
N VAL A 341 7.66 4.15 2.95
CA VAL A 341 7.70 4.75 4.30
C VAL A 341 6.47 4.28 5.08
N LYS A 342 6.57 4.04 6.39
CA LYS A 342 5.44 4.01 7.33
C LYS A 342 5.47 5.31 8.14
N LEU A 343 4.32 5.88 8.48
CA LEU A 343 4.22 6.89 9.52
C LEU A 343 3.06 6.57 10.46
N ASP A 344 3.40 5.88 11.54
CA ASP A 344 2.48 5.55 12.61
C ASP A 344 3.32 5.48 13.89
N LEU A 345 3.65 6.66 14.41
CA LEU A 345 4.32 6.91 15.68
C LEU A 345 3.30 6.96 16.84
N GLY A 346 2.02 7.16 16.54
CA GLY A 346 0.97 7.40 17.52
C GLY A 346 1.07 8.76 18.20
N VAL A 347 1.52 9.79 17.48
CA VAL A 347 1.82 11.13 18.01
C VAL A 347 1.44 12.21 16.98
N PRO A 348 0.18 12.68 16.98
CA PRO A 348 -0.29 13.65 15.99
C PRO A 348 0.54 14.94 15.91
N SER A 349 1.15 15.37 17.02
CA SER A 349 2.03 16.55 17.10
C SER A 349 3.41 16.37 16.45
N ILE A 350 3.78 15.16 16.02
CA ILE A 350 4.96 14.87 15.19
C ILE A 350 4.51 14.45 13.78
N GLU A 351 3.51 13.59 13.69
CA GLU A 351 3.03 13.00 12.43
C GLU A 351 2.42 14.05 11.49
N GLY A 352 1.55 14.94 12.01
CA GLY A 352 0.96 16.02 11.23
C GLY A 352 2.01 16.95 10.60
N PRO A 353 2.95 17.51 11.39
CA PRO A 353 4.06 18.28 10.85
C PRO A 353 4.95 17.53 9.85
N LEU A 354 5.27 16.25 10.08
CA LEU A 354 6.03 15.44 9.10
C LEU A 354 5.28 15.32 7.76
N ILE A 355 3.95 15.24 7.79
CA ILE A 355 3.11 15.13 6.59
C ILE A 355 2.95 16.48 5.89
N HIS A 356 2.79 17.57 6.62
CA HIS A 356 2.85 18.91 6.02
C HIS A 356 4.23 19.19 5.40
N GLN A 357 5.32 18.64 5.93
CA GLN A 357 6.63 18.70 5.27
C GLN A 357 6.67 17.86 4.00
N LEU A 358 6.21 16.60 4.03
CA LEU A 358 6.16 15.73 2.86
C LEU A 358 5.33 16.34 1.70
N LEU A 359 4.18 16.92 2.02
CA LEU A 359 3.28 17.54 1.04
C LEU A 359 3.89 18.80 0.40
N ASN A 360 4.66 19.60 1.16
CA ASN A 360 5.19 20.88 0.69
C ASN A 360 6.63 20.82 0.17
N ASP A 361 7.42 19.81 0.53
CA ASP A 361 8.82 19.66 0.11
C ASP A 361 8.96 18.69 -1.06
N SER A 362 9.04 19.25 -2.27
CA SER A 362 9.24 18.49 -3.51
C SER A 362 10.55 17.70 -3.55
N SER A 363 11.54 18.05 -2.74
CA SER A 363 12.80 17.30 -2.61
C SER A 363 12.73 16.17 -1.57
N VAL A 364 11.60 15.98 -0.88
CA VAL A 364 11.26 14.77 -0.12
C VAL A 364 10.32 13.89 -0.95
N ASN A 365 9.19 14.43 -1.44
CA ASN A 365 8.18 13.59 -2.10
C ASN A 365 8.62 13.02 -3.45
N SER A 366 9.59 13.61 -4.15
CA SER A 366 10.19 13.01 -5.36
C SER A 366 11.13 11.82 -5.08
N LEU A 367 11.48 11.57 -3.81
CA LEU A 367 12.29 10.42 -3.38
C LEU A 367 11.44 9.28 -2.80
N ILE A 368 10.12 9.31 -3.00
CA ILE A 368 9.15 8.41 -2.36
C ILE A 368 8.19 7.87 -3.41
N ASP A 369 8.10 6.55 -3.52
CA ASP A 369 7.07 5.87 -4.29
C ASP A 369 5.81 5.63 -3.44
N GLU A 370 6.01 5.28 -2.16
CA GLU A 370 4.93 4.91 -1.23
C GLU A 370 5.23 5.43 0.19
N VAL A 371 4.23 6.04 0.86
CA VAL A 371 4.25 6.36 2.31
C VAL A 371 2.99 5.75 2.91
N PHE A 372 3.01 5.34 4.17
CA PHE A 372 1.94 4.64 4.86
C PHE A 372 1.66 5.36 6.20
N PHE A 373 1.14 6.60 6.14
CA PHE A 373 0.73 7.44 7.29
C PHE A 373 -0.67 7.17 7.86
N GLU A 374 -0.81 6.78 9.12
CA GLU A 374 -2.10 6.58 9.79
C GLU A 374 -2.59 7.87 10.50
N HIS A 375 -3.68 8.49 10.04
CA HIS A 375 -4.22 9.70 10.68
C HIS A 375 -5.17 9.34 11.82
N ARG A 376 -4.74 9.54 13.07
CA ARG A 376 -5.53 9.15 14.24
C ARG A 376 -6.54 10.21 14.65
N ILE A 377 -7.83 9.85 14.66
CA ILE A 377 -8.95 10.63 15.21
C ILE A 377 -9.44 9.98 16.51
N THR A 378 -10.18 10.70 17.36
CA THR A 378 -10.76 10.07 18.57
C THR A 378 -12.22 9.74 18.34
N VAL A 379 -12.58 8.45 18.38
CA VAL A 379 -13.98 7.99 18.35
C VAL A 379 -14.36 7.42 19.70
N ARG A 380 -15.50 7.85 20.23
CA ARG A 380 -15.91 7.59 21.61
C ARG A 380 -16.10 6.09 21.88
N GLU A 381 -16.72 5.36 20.96
CA GLU A 381 -17.00 3.93 21.10
C GLU A 381 -15.74 3.06 21.10
N MET A 382 -14.60 3.56 20.58
CA MET A 382 -13.31 2.86 20.65
C MET A 382 -12.53 3.14 21.95
N GLN A 383 -13.00 4.03 22.83
CA GLN A 383 -12.35 4.30 24.13
C GLN A 383 -12.45 3.13 25.15
N ALA A 384 -13.22 2.10 24.83
CA ALA A 384 -13.35 0.87 25.62
C ALA A 384 -12.44 -0.28 25.15
N TYR A 385 -11.56 -0.04 24.17
CA TYR A 385 -10.70 -1.03 23.48
C TYR A 385 -9.24 -0.56 23.34
#